data_AF-A0A3E5AQ07-F1
#
_entry.id   AF-A0A3E5AQ07-F1
#
_cell.length_a   1.000
_cell.length_b   1.000
_cell.length_c   1.000
_cell.angle_alpha   90.00
_cell.angle_beta   90.00
_cell.angle_gamma   90.00
#
_symmetry.space_group_name_H-M   'P 1'
#
loop_
_entity.id
_entity.type
_entity.pdbx_description
1 polymer ?
#
loop_
_entity_poly.entity_id
_entity_poly.type
_entity_poly.pdbx_seq_one_letter_code
_entity_poly.pdbx_strand_id
1 'polypeptide(L)'
;MGETIMGLLYAIFSIFITLFFPKQITNVICYGRHRDRENIKSKKIYCLIYVFWTSFFGLFCLMMGSASGVNNTFDRVLDYYGLNFGEYDYFEAASIYDEHDYKHEGDFTLVYYIRKNEDNLDDLIKQIVQENNSIYKRYQLSEIDVVSETKRIYYIYEKGEVIAKVVVENDGLLKKLSYQWSREKLERNLGG
;
A
#
# COMPACT_ATOMS: atom_id res chain seq x y z
N MET A 1 7.99 -18.05 10.54
CA MET A 1 7.16 -18.78 11.53
C MET A 1 6.49 -17.84 12.54
N GLY A 2 7.15 -16.77 12.99
CA GLY A 2 6.52 -15.76 13.88
C GLY A 2 5.44 -14.91 13.20
N GLU A 3 5.69 -14.39 11.99
CA GLU A 3 4.74 -13.52 11.26
C GLU A 3 3.42 -14.23 10.91
N THR A 4 3.48 -15.51 10.51
CA THR A 4 2.28 -16.33 10.24
C THR A 4 1.42 -16.58 11.47
N ILE A 5 2.03 -16.70 12.66
CA ILE A 5 1.30 -16.89 13.92
C ILE A 5 0.66 -15.57 14.36
N MET A 6 1.39 -14.44 14.21
CA MET A 6 0.87 -13.11 14.51
C MET A 6 -0.30 -12.73 13.59
N GLY A 7 -0.22 -13.07 12.30
CA GLY A 7 -1.32 -12.91 11.34
C GLY A 7 -2.57 -13.71 11.71
N LEU A 8 -2.40 -14.98 12.09
CA LEU A 8 -3.50 -15.83 12.50
C LEU A 8 -4.16 -15.33 13.81
N LEU A 9 -3.35 -14.95 14.79
CA LEU A 9 -3.84 -14.37 16.04
C LEU A 9 -4.59 -13.07 15.77
N TYR A 10 -4.03 -12.17 14.95
CA TYR A 10 -4.69 -10.94 14.54
C TYR A 10 -6.03 -11.19 13.86
N ALA A 11 -6.12 -12.17 12.95
CA ALA A 11 -7.38 -12.51 12.28
C ALA A 11 -8.44 -13.01 13.28
N ILE A 12 -8.07 -13.92 14.18
CA ILE A 12 -8.98 -14.47 15.20
C ILE A 12 -9.43 -13.37 16.18
N PHE A 13 -8.50 -12.55 16.68
CA PHE A 13 -8.81 -11.43 17.57
C PHE A 13 -9.67 -10.37 16.88
N SER A 14 -9.38 -10.05 15.62
CA SER A 14 -10.15 -9.06 14.86
C SER A 14 -11.59 -9.51 14.65
N ILE A 15 -11.82 -10.77 14.29
CA ILE A 15 -13.18 -11.35 14.16
C ILE A 15 -13.90 -11.33 15.51
N PHE A 16 -13.21 -11.71 16.58
CA PHE A 16 -13.78 -11.71 17.93
C PHE A 16 -14.20 -10.29 18.36
N ILE A 17 -13.33 -9.31 18.18
CA ILE A 17 -13.59 -7.91 18.56
C ILE A 17 -14.70 -7.30 17.71
N THR A 18 -14.71 -7.53 16.39
CA THR A 18 -15.72 -6.93 15.49
C THR A 18 -17.11 -7.57 15.55
N LEU A 19 -17.24 -8.81 16.04
CA LEU A 19 -18.54 -9.47 16.15
C LEU A 19 -19.10 -9.48 17.59
N PHE A 20 -18.25 -9.76 18.58
CA PHE A 20 -18.71 -9.99 19.95
C PHE A 20 -18.90 -8.68 20.73
N PHE A 21 -17.94 -7.77 20.67
CA PHE A 21 -17.99 -6.52 21.43
C PHE A 21 -19.11 -5.57 20.97
N PRO A 22 -19.33 -5.32 19.66
CA PRO A 22 -20.46 -4.52 19.19
C PRO A 22 -21.79 -5.05 19.68
N LYS A 23 -21.97 -6.38 19.67
CA LYS A 23 -23.20 -7.01 20.15
C LYS A 23 -23.38 -6.79 21.66
N GLN A 24 -22.33 -6.97 22.46
CA GLN A 24 -22.41 -6.74 23.90
C GLN A 24 -22.71 -5.29 24.25
N ILE A 25 -21.98 -4.33 23.65
CA ILE A 25 -22.17 -2.89 23.90
C ILE A 25 -23.56 -2.46 23.45
N THR A 26 -24.00 -2.87 22.26
CA THR A 26 -25.35 -2.55 21.76
C THR A 26 -26.43 -3.10 22.67
N ASN A 27 -26.26 -4.33 23.18
CA ASN A 27 -27.21 -4.92 24.13
C ASN A 27 -27.25 -4.14 25.45
N VAL A 28 -26.10 -3.74 26.00
CA VAL A 28 -26.03 -2.94 27.23
C VAL A 28 -26.67 -1.56 27.04
N ILE A 29 -26.44 -0.90 25.91
CA ILE A 29 -27.01 0.42 25.62
C ILE A 29 -28.53 0.35 25.38
N CYS A 30 -29.00 -0.66 24.63
CA CYS A 30 -30.40 -0.75 24.23
C CYS A 30 -31.32 -1.35 25.29
N TYR A 31 -30.82 -2.25 26.13
CA TYR A 31 -31.60 -2.93 27.16
C TYR A 31 -31.23 -2.49 28.59
N GLY A 32 -30.11 -1.79 28.79
CA GLY A 32 -29.64 -1.44 30.13
C GLY A 32 -29.27 -2.66 30.99
N ARG A 33 -29.02 -2.44 32.28
CA ARG A 33 -28.72 -3.50 33.27
C ARG A 33 -29.97 -4.31 33.66
N HIS A 34 -31.17 -3.80 33.39
CA HIS A 34 -32.45 -4.42 33.75
C HIS A 34 -33.12 -5.06 32.53
N ARG A 35 -33.33 -6.36 32.62
CA ARG A 35 -33.56 -7.30 31.53
C ARG A 35 -35.04 -7.39 31.12
N ASP A 36 -35.72 -6.28 30.90
CA ASP A 36 -37.08 -6.32 30.34
C ASP A 36 -37.00 -6.40 28.81
N ARG A 37 -36.95 -7.65 28.32
CA ARG A 37 -36.85 -7.98 26.88
C ARG A 37 -38.07 -7.55 26.05
N GLU A 38 -39.12 -7.04 26.67
CA GLU A 38 -40.41 -6.80 26.01
C GLU A 38 -40.49 -5.46 25.25
N ASN A 39 -39.66 -4.46 25.58
CA ASN A 39 -39.75 -3.13 24.95
C ASN A 39 -38.42 -2.66 24.36
N ILE A 40 -38.08 -3.18 23.17
CA ILE A 40 -37.05 -2.54 22.34
C ILE A 40 -37.57 -1.15 21.94
N LYS A 41 -36.92 -0.06 22.40
CA LYS A 41 -37.24 1.33 22.03
C LYS A 41 -37.43 1.51 20.51
N SER A 42 -36.65 0.79 19.69
CA SER A 42 -36.88 0.54 18.25
C SER A 42 -35.84 -0.44 17.69
N LYS A 43 -36.27 -1.45 16.91
CA LYS A 43 -35.34 -2.37 16.21
C LYS A 43 -34.35 -1.63 15.28
N LYS A 44 -34.75 -0.47 14.75
CA LYS A 44 -33.91 0.36 13.89
C LYS A 44 -32.74 0.99 14.66
N ILE A 45 -32.99 1.46 15.89
CA ILE A 45 -31.96 2.05 16.75
C ILE A 45 -30.94 0.98 17.17
N TYR A 46 -31.40 -0.22 17.51
CA TYR A 46 -30.51 -1.34 17.80
C TYR A 46 -29.57 -1.65 16.62
N CYS A 47 -30.12 -1.74 15.41
CA CYS A 47 -29.33 -1.99 14.21
C CYS A 47 -28.32 -0.86 13.94
N LEU A 48 -28.72 0.40 14.09
CA LEU A 48 -27.85 1.56 13.88
C LEU A 48 -26.67 1.56 14.88
N ILE A 49 -26.94 1.35 16.16
CA ILE A 49 -25.91 1.30 17.20
C ILE A 49 -24.97 0.10 16.96
N TYR A 50 -25.50 -1.05 16.58
CA TYR A 50 -24.69 -2.23 16.26
C TYR A 50 -23.75 -1.96 15.07
N VAL A 51 -24.28 -1.46 13.95
CA VAL A 51 -23.49 -1.15 12.75
C VAL A 51 -22.42 -0.09 13.06
N PHE A 52 -22.77 0.93 13.85
CA PHE A 52 -21.83 1.96 14.29
C PHE A 52 -20.64 1.35 15.05
N TRP A 53 -20.91 0.52 16.07
CA TRP A 53 -19.84 -0.11 16.85
C TRP A 53 -19.03 -1.10 16.01
N THR A 54 -19.68 -1.92 15.17
CA THR A 54 -18.96 -2.83 14.27
C THR A 54 -18.02 -2.08 13.34
N SER A 55 -18.44 -0.94 12.78
CA SER A 55 -17.56 -0.10 11.95
C SER A 55 -16.41 0.50 12.76
N PHE A 56 -16.67 1.00 13.97
CA PHE A 56 -15.65 1.58 14.84
C PHE A 56 -14.57 0.57 15.22
N PHE A 57 -14.97 -0.62 15.68
CA PHE A 57 -14.03 -1.69 16.01
C PHE A 57 -13.32 -2.25 14.78
N GLY A 58 -13.98 -2.28 13.62
CA GLY A 58 -13.35 -2.67 12.35
C GLY A 58 -12.20 -1.74 11.98
N LEU A 59 -12.43 -0.42 12.06
CA LEU A 59 -11.38 0.59 11.86
C LEU A 59 -10.24 0.44 12.88
N PHE A 60 -10.57 0.23 14.14
CA PHE A 60 -9.55 0.04 15.18
C PHE A 60 -8.68 -1.21 14.92
N CYS A 61 -9.28 -2.32 14.50
CA CYS A 61 -8.54 -3.51 14.10
C CYS A 61 -7.62 -3.24 12.90
N LEU A 62 -8.07 -2.46 11.91
CA LEU A 62 -7.23 -2.05 10.78
C LEU A 62 -6.01 -1.24 11.24
N MET A 63 -6.19 -0.26 12.13
CA MET A 63 -5.10 0.53 12.69
C MET A 63 -4.10 -0.32 13.49
N MET A 64 -4.59 -1.23 14.33
CA MET A 64 -3.74 -2.14 15.10
C MET A 64 -2.99 -3.12 14.19
N GLY A 65 -3.61 -3.55 13.10
CA GLY A 65 -2.98 -4.42 12.09
C GLY A 65 -1.80 -3.73 11.41
N SER A 66 -1.96 -2.46 11.04
CA SER A 66 -0.88 -1.64 10.48
C SER A 66 0.23 -1.35 11.48
N ALA A 67 -0.11 -0.90 12.70
CA ALA A 67 0.88 -0.60 13.73
C ALA A 67 1.70 -1.83 14.18
N SER A 68 1.14 -3.04 14.02
CA SER A 68 1.85 -4.30 14.31
C SER A 68 2.60 -4.88 13.10
N GLY A 69 2.52 -4.24 11.93
CA GLY A 69 3.14 -4.71 10.68
C GLY A 69 2.52 -6.00 10.12
N VAL A 70 1.37 -6.44 10.67
CA VAL A 70 0.69 -7.68 10.30
C VAL A 70 -0.30 -7.46 9.15
N ASN A 71 -0.77 -6.23 8.97
CA ASN A 71 -1.71 -5.87 7.92
C ASN A 71 -1.45 -4.46 7.41
N ASN A 72 -0.99 -4.33 6.17
CA ASN A 72 -0.66 -3.03 5.55
C ASN A 72 -1.85 -2.38 4.82
N THR A 73 -3.07 -2.91 5.01
CA THR A 73 -4.27 -2.39 4.33
C THR A 73 -4.58 -0.96 4.77
N PHE A 74 -4.42 -0.64 6.06
CA PHE A 74 -4.71 0.70 6.55
C PHE A 74 -3.64 1.70 6.11
N ASP A 75 -2.37 1.31 6.12
CA ASP A 75 -1.27 2.14 5.59
C ASP A 75 -1.49 2.48 4.12
N ARG A 76 -1.85 1.49 3.29
CA ARG A 76 -2.20 1.75 1.88
C ARG A 76 -3.32 2.75 1.76
N VAL A 77 -4.41 2.58 2.52
CA VAL A 77 -5.55 3.52 2.49
C VAL A 77 -5.11 4.93 2.89
N LEU A 78 -4.26 5.07 3.91
CA LEU A 78 -3.68 6.36 4.29
C LEU A 78 -2.80 6.93 3.18
N ASP A 79 -1.95 6.13 2.54
CA ASP A 79 -1.10 6.56 1.42
C ASP A 79 -1.96 7.06 0.25
N TYR A 80 -3.05 6.36 -0.08
CA TYR A 80 -4.04 6.83 -1.08
C TYR A 80 -4.62 8.19 -0.70
N TYR A 81 -4.97 8.40 0.58
CA TYR A 81 -5.48 9.68 1.05
C TYR A 81 -4.40 10.77 0.99
N GLY A 82 -3.19 10.54 1.51
CA GLY A 82 -2.08 11.48 1.50
C GLY A 82 -1.69 11.91 0.09
N LEU A 83 -1.64 10.97 -0.85
CA LEU A 83 -1.38 11.24 -2.27
C LEU A 83 -2.48 12.09 -2.92
N ASN A 84 -3.75 11.87 -2.55
CA ASN A 84 -4.87 12.63 -3.10
C ASN A 84 -5.00 14.04 -2.48
N PHE A 85 -4.56 14.22 -1.23
CA PHE A 85 -4.52 15.52 -0.55
C PHE A 85 -3.22 16.31 -0.77
N GLY A 86 -2.19 15.68 -1.33
CA GLY A 86 -0.92 16.33 -1.68
C GLY A 86 0.07 16.45 -0.53
N GLU A 87 0.03 15.51 0.42
CA GLU A 87 1.09 15.37 1.42
C GLU A 87 2.39 14.83 0.80
N TYR A 88 2.26 13.94 -0.20
CA TYR A 88 3.37 13.40 -0.97
C TYR A 88 2.97 13.24 -2.45
N ASP A 89 3.95 13.30 -3.36
CA ASP A 89 3.71 13.22 -4.82
C ASP A 89 3.66 11.76 -5.34
N TYR A 90 4.26 10.83 -4.60
CA TYR A 90 4.29 9.40 -4.91
C TYR A 90 4.46 8.53 -3.65
N PHE A 91 4.11 7.25 -3.73
CA PHE A 91 4.45 6.25 -2.70
C PHE A 91 4.82 4.89 -3.31
N GLU A 92 5.64 4.11 -2.60
CA GLU A 92 6.09 2.78 -3.03
C GLU A 92 5.09 1.69 -2.57
N ALA A 93 4.61 0.87 -3.50
CA ALA A 93 3.56 -0.12 -3.25
C ALA A 93 4.03 -1.42 -2.56
N ALA A 94 5.31 -1.49 -2.20
CA ALA A 94 6.17 -2.66 -2.12
C ALA A 94 6.66 -3.17 -3.49
N SER A 95 7.92 -3.61 -3.51
CA SER A 95 8.54 -4.33 -4.62
C SER A 95 7.74 -5.60 -4.92
N ILE A 96 7.48 -5.88 -6.20
CA ILE A 96 6.94 -7.19 -6.57
C ILE A 96 8.10 -8.17 -6.47
N TYR A 97 8.38 -8.65 -5.27
CA TYR A 97 8.93 -9.98 -5.09
C TYR A 97 7.73 -10.87 -4.80
N ASP A 98 7.40 -11.75 -5.75
CA ASP A 98 6.60 -12.91 -5.40
C ASP A 98 7.41 -13.66 -4.34
N GLU A 99 6.96 -13.64 -3.09
CA GLU A 99 7.64 -14.19 -1.91
C GLU A 99 7.85 -15.72 -2.01
N HIS A 100 7.37 -16.32 -3.10
CA HIS A 100 7.51 -17.73 -3.47
C HIS A 100 8.44 -18.01 -4.66
N ASP A 101 8.99 -17.00 -5.34
CA ASP A 101 9.97 -17.18 -6.42
C ASP A 101 11.38 -16.76 -5.99
N TYR A 102 11.94 -17.50 -5.04
CA TYR A 102 13.36 -17.39 -4.61
C TYR A 102 14.37 -17.85 -5.69
N LYS A 103 14.02 -17.77 -6.97
CA LYS A 103 14.80 -18.31 -8.09
C LYS A 103 14.74 -17.47 -9.36
N HIS A 104 15.02 -16.17 -9.27
CA HIS A 104 15.37 -15.39 -10.46
C HIS A 104 16.68 -14.61 -10.29
N GLU A 105 17.74 -15.19 -10.87
CA GLU A 105 18.95 -14.50 -11.35
C GLU A 105 18.57 -13.52 -12.49
N GLY A 106 17.78 -12.47 -12.21
CA GLY A 106 17.28 -11.57 -13.25
C GLY A 106 16.74 -10.22 -12.79
N ASP A 107 16.32 -9.43 -13.79
CA ASP A 107 15.70 -8.10 -13.72
C ASP A 107 14.61 -8.01 -12.63
N PHE A 108 14.49 -6.85 -11.97
CA PHE A 108 13.54 -6.65 -10.86
C PHE A 108 12.57 -5.49 -11.13
N THR A 109 11.35 -5.58 -10.57
CA THR A 109 10.31 -4.56 -10.77
C THR A 109 9.96 -3.85 -9.47
N LEU A 110 10.08 -2.51 -9.47
CA LEU A 110 9.55 -1.66 -8.41
C LEU A 110 8.28 -0.96 -8.86
N VAL A 111 7.31 -0.87 -7.96
CA VAL A 111 6.00 -0.29 -8.25
C VAL A 111 5.78 0.94 -7.38
N TYR A 112 5.48 2.05 -8.03
CA TYR A 112 5.11 3.31 -7.40
C TYR A 112 3.72 3.74 -7.84
N TYR A 113 2.97 4.37 -6.95
CA TYR A 113 1.70 4.99 -7.27
C TYR A 113 1.82 6.52 -7.24
N ILE A 114 1.20 7.16 -8.22
CA ILE A 114 1.18 8.62 -8.36
C ILE A 114 -0.25 9.11 -8.62
N ARG A 115 -0.48 10.41 -8.44
CA ARG A 115 -1.78 11.03 -8.69
C ARG A 115 -2.13 10.94 -10.18
N LYS A 116 -3.41 10.65 -10.47
CA LYS A 116 -3.90 10.51 -11.85
C LYS A 116 -3.76 11.78 -12.70
N ASN A 117 -3.85 12.94 -12.08
CA ASN A 117 -3.74 14.24 -12.74
C ASN A 117 -2.29 14.78 -12.76
N GLU A 118 -1.29 13.93 -12.54
CA GLU A 118 0.10 14.36 -12.65
C GLU A 118 0.44 14.67 -14.11
N ASP A 119 0.85 15.91 -14.36
CA ASP A 119 1.14 16.46 -15.69
C ASP A 119 2.64 16.41 -16.01
N ASN A 120 3.52 16.47 -14.99
CA ASN A 120 4.98 16.46 -15.15
C ASN A 120 5.58 15.09 -14.84
N LEU A 121 5.12 14.07 -15.56
CA LEU A 121 5.50 12.69 -15.29
C LEU A 121 7.01 12.43 -15.47
N ASP A 122 7.63 13.09 -16.45
CA ASP A 122 9.05 12.91 -16.79
C ASP A 122 9.97 13.35 -15.65
N ASP A 123 9.68 14.51 -15.06
CA ASP A 123 10.43 15.06 -13.91
C ASP A 123 10.17 14.22 -12.65
N LEU A 124 8.92 13.78 -12.43
CA LEU A 124 8.60 12.91 -11.31
C LEU A 124 9.31 11.55 -11.40
N ILE A 125 9.37 10.95 -12.59
CA ILE A 125 10.08 9.69 -12.80
C ILE A 125 11.57 9.86 -12.48
N LYS A 126 12.19 10.96 -12.92
CA LYS A 126 13.59 11.29 -12.59
C LYS A 126 13.77 11.46 -11.08
N GLN A 127 12.88 12.22 -10.43
CA GLN A 127 12.93 12.47 -9.00
C GLN A 127 12.83 11.17 -8.19
N ILE A 128 11.86 10.29 -8.50
CA ILE A 128 11.70 8.99 -7.83
C ILE A 128 13.00 8.17 -7.90
N VAL A 129 13.66 8.15 -9.05
CA VAL A 129 14.91 7.40 -9.22
C VAL A 129 16.04 8.02 -8.40
N GLN A 130 16.20 9.34 -8.45
CA GLN A 130 17.27 10.06 -7.73
C GLN A 130 17.10 10.01 -6.21
N GLU A 131 15.86 10.08 -5.72
CA GLU A 131 15.54 9.99 -4.28
C GLU A 131 15.67 8.55 -3.76
N ASN A 132 15.54 7.54 -4.63
CA ASN A 132 15.71 6.15 -4.26
C ASN A 132 17.19 5.81 -4.01
N ASN A 133 17.62 6.03 -2.76
CA ASN A 133 18.95 5.71 -2.27
C ASN A 133 19.33 4.23 -2.47
N SER A 134 18.36 3.32 -2.49
CA SER A 134 18.59 1.87 -2.63
C SER A 134 18.98 1.46 -4.05
N ILE A 135 18.74 2.32 -5.05
CA ILE A 135 19.14 2.09 -6.44
C ILE A 135 20.21 3.10 -6.84
N TYR A 136 19.91 4.40 -6.76
CA TYR A 136 20.79 5.46 -7.26
C TYR A 136 22.16 5.45 -6.59
N LYS A 137 22.19 5.40 -5.25
CA LYS A 137 23.46 5.33 -4.50
C LYS A 137 24.06 3.93 -4.50
N ARG A 138 23.22 2.90 -4.41
CA ARG A 138 23.70 1.51 -4.36
C ARG A 138 24.47 1.12 -5.61
N TYR A 139 23.96 1.45 -6.79
CA TYR A 139 24.59 1.12 -8.07
C TYR A 139 25.45 2.26 -8.64
N GLN A 140 25.73 3.27 -7.82
CA GLN A 140 26.55 4.43 -8.18
C GLN A 140 26.11 5.07 -9.52
N LEU A 141 24.79 5.18 -9.70
CA LEU A 141 24.24 5.76 -10.91
C LEU A 141 24.69 7.21 -11.05
N SER A 142 25.01 7.56 -12.29
CA SER A 142 25.51 8.88 -12.66
C SER A 142 24.39 9.73 -13.27
N GLU A 143 24.67 10.53 -14.30
CA GLU A 143 23.66 11.34 -14.98
C GLU A 143 22.62 10.42 -15.65
N ILE A 144 21.37 10.56 -15.21
CA ILE A 144 20.24 9.76 -15.68
C ILE A 144 19.35 10.62 -16.58
N ASP A 145 19.08 10.11 -17.77
CA ASP A 145 18.12 10.68 -18.70
C ASP A 145 16.85 9.83 -18.75
N VAL A 146 15.70 10.49 -18.89
CA VAL A 146 14.40 9.82 -19.04
C VAL A 146 13.83 10.25 -20.38
N VAL A 147 13.51 9.27 -21.22
CA VAL A 147 12.97 9.49 -22.56
C VAL A 147 11.63 8.76 -22.67
N SER A 148 10.59 9.47 -23.10
CA SER A 148 9.30 8.87 -23.42
C SER A 148 9.33 8.29 -24.83
N GLU A 149 9.00 7.00 -24.97
CA GLU A 149 8.72 6.40 -26.28
C GLU A 149 7.24 6.57 -26.62
N THR A 150 6.37 6.47 -25.62
CA THR A 150 4.93 6.72 -25.72
C THR A 150 4.44 7.41 -24.46
N LYS A 151 3.18 7.90 -24.47
CA LYS A 151 2.51 8.44 -23.25
C LYS A 151 2.42 7.46 -22.07
N ARG A 152 2.79 6.18 -22.27
CA ARG A 152 2.70 5.12 -21.25
C ARG A 152 4.02 4.39 -20.99
N ILE A 153 5.04 4.61 -21.81
CA ILE A 153 6.31 3.86 -21.72
C ILE A 153 7.45 4.85 -21.75
N TYR A 154 8.27 4.76 -20.73
CA TYR A 154 9.45 5.56 -20.51
C TYR A 154 10.67 4.67 -20.40
N TYR A 155 11.81 5.16 -20.87
CA TYR A 155 13.10 4.50 -20.74
C TYR A 155 14.04 5.38 -19.95
N ILE A 156 14.74 4.75 -19.02
CA ILE A 156 15.75 5.36 -18.18
C ILE A 156 17.10 5.01 -18.80
N TYR A 157 17.84 6.03 -19.19
CA TYR A 157 19.16 5.92 -19.76
C TYR A 157 20.22 6.36 -18.75
N GLU A 158 21.33 5.65 -18.75
CA GLU A 158 22.56 6.09 -18.10
C GLU A 158 23.70 5.98 -19.11
N LYS A 159 24.48 7.05 -19.29
CA LYS A 159 25.61 7.12 -20.24
C LYS A 159 25.26 6.62 -21.66
N GLY A 160 24.01 6.82 -22.09
CA GLY A 160 23.51 6.39 -23.39
C GLY A 160 23.02 4.94 -23.50
N GLU A 161 23.04 4.16 -22.41
CA GLU A 161 22.47 2.80 -22.35
C GLU A 161 21.16 2.78 -21.57
N VAL A 162 20.15 2.04 -22.06
CA VAL A 162 18.89 1.81 -21.32
C VAL A 162 19.15 0.89 -20.13
N ILE A 163 18.95 1.39 -18.91
CA ILE A 163 19.10 0.62 -17.67
C ILE A 163 17.76 0.19 -17.06
N ALA A 164 16.67 0.90 -17.39
CA ALA A 164 15.33 0.52 -16.96
C ALA A 164 14.24 0.98 -17.92
N LYS A 165 13.09 0.30 -17.82
CA LYS A 165 11.84 0.64 -18.51
C LYS A 165 10.78 0.94 -17.47
N VAL A 166 10.09 2.07 -17.59
CA VAL A 166 8.96 2.45 -16.73
C VAL A 166 7.67 2.34 -17.52
N VAL A 167 6.77 1.50 -17.05
CA VAL A 167 5.43 1.32 -17.64
C VAL A 167 4.40 2.04 -16.77
N VAL A 168 3.61 2.89 -17.41
CA VAL A 168 2.60 3.73 -16.77
C VAL A 168 1.22 3.18 -17.11
N GLU A 169 0.52 2.74 -16.08
CA GLU A 169 -0.81 2.18 -16.19
C GLU A 169 -1.80 3.01 -15.37
N ASN A 170 -3.04 3.12 -15.83
CA ASN A 170 -4.10 3.69 -15.02
C ASN A 170 -4.65 2.61 -14.11
N ASP A 171 -4.60 2.82 -12.80
CA ASP A 171 -5.15 1.91 -11.79
C ASP A 171 -6.21 2.64 -10.96
N GLY A 172 -7.46 2.57 -11.44
CA GLY A 172 -8.60 3.25 -10.84
C GLY A 172 -8.44 4.78 -10.77
N LEU A 173 -8.23 5.28 -9.56
CA LEU A 173 -8.07 6.71 -9.25
C LEU A 173 -6.61 7.16 -9.27
N LEU A 174 -5.65 6.24 -9.38
CA LEU A 174 -4.22 6.53 -9.45
C LEU A 174 -3.62 6.11 -10.79
N LYS A 175 -2.36 6.52 -11.01
CA LYS A 175 -1.49 5.90 -12.01
C LYS A 175 -0.47 5.02 -11.29
N LYS A 176 -0.21 3.86 -11.86
CA LYS A 176 0.79 2.90 -11.42
C LYS A 176 2.01 3.02 -12.33
N LEU A 177 3.17 3.25 -11.73
CA LEU A 177 4.48 3.25 -12.39
C LEU A 177 5.21 1.96 -12.05
N SER A 178 5.46 1.13 -13.05
CA SER A 178 6.21 -0.12 -12.90
C SER A 178 7.61 0.04 -13.51
N TYR A 179 8.62 0.17 -12.66
CA TYR A 179 10.02 0.31 -13.04
C TYR A 179 10.65 -1.07 -13.17
N GLN A 180 10.93 -1.50 -14.38
CA GLN A 180 11.61 -2.74 -14.72
C GLN A 180 13.11 -2.46 -14.89
N TRP A 181 13.90 -2.87 -13.91
CA TRP A 181 15.34 -2.63 -13.84
C TRP A 181 16.12 -3.82 -14.36
N SER A 182 17.14 -3.56 -15.18
CA SER A 182 18.05 -4.62 -15.60
C SER A 182 19.20 -4.81 -14.62
N ARG A 183 19.22 -5.93 -13.91
CA ARG A 183 20.23 -6.17 -12.85
C ARG A 183 21.64 -6.26 -13.44
N GLU A 184 21.80 -6.96 -14.56
CA GLU A 184 23.10 -7.11 -15.22
C GLU A 184 23.72 -5.76 -15.56
N LYS A 185 22.91 -4.83 -16.08
CA LYS A 185 23.38 -3.48 -16.44
C LYS A 185 23.71 -2.63 -15.21
N LEU A 186 22.90 -2.74 -14.16
CA LEU A 186 23.16 -2.06 -12.88
C LEU A 186 24.43 -2.57 -12.20
N GLU A 187 24.69 -3.88 -12.23
CA GLU A 187 25.87 -4.51 -11.61
C GLU A 187 27.17 -4.18 -12.36
N ARG A 188 27.12 -3.90 -13.67
CA ARG A 188 28.31 -3.41 -14.41
C ARG A 188 28.87 -2.11 -13.83
N ASN A 189 28.04 -1.25 -13.23
CA ASN A 189 28.52 -0.03 -12.59
C ASN A 189 29.29 -0.29 -11.28
N LEU A 190 29.09 -1.45 -10.65
CA LEU A 190 29.80 -1.83 -9.44
C LEU A 190 31.20 -2.42 -9.70
N GLY A 191 31.56 -2.62 -10.97
CA GLY A 191 32.72 -3.39 -11.38
C GLY A 191 32.44 -4.87 -11.18
N GLY A 192 32.34 -5.61 -12.30
CA GLY A 192 32.09 -7.06 -12.28
C GLY A 192 33.10 -7.87 -11.46
#